data_AF-A0A6A7JQR5-F1
#
_entry.id   AF-A0A6A7JQR5-F1
#
_cell.length_a   1.000
_cell.length_b   1.000
_cell.length_c   1.000
_cell.angle_alpha   90.00
_cell.angle_beta   90.00
_cell.angle_gamma   90.00
#
_symmetry.space_group_name_H-M   'P 1'
#
loop_
_entity.id
_entity.type
_entity.pdbx_description
1 polymer ?
#
loop_
_entity_poly.entity_id
_entity_poly.type
_entity_poly.pdbx_seq_one_letter_code
_entity_poly.pdbx_strand_id
1 'polypeptide(L)'
;MKKAFTILELVFVVVILGILLAFALPKFSSSKNEAELSRSLNNLKTLINDISIYALKNDTLASMSMMSNVDEVENVDLRHLNGVKEVGFGVGDDRQCLKLVFIDRADFVLMGISSNEESKNAIINKAGGTRENFDDIDFTSTSSSRICVALSKSENFKNLARKTYLLIGELNDSK
;
A
#
# COMPACT_ATOMS: atom_id res chain seq x y z
N MET A 1 -8.66 -60.02 12.65
CA MET A 1 -7.48 -59.90 11.78
C MET A 1 -7.37 -58.46 11.30
N LYS A 2 -6.35 -57.70 11.72
CA LYS A 2 -6.16 -56.33 11.25
C LYS A 2 -5.46 -56.38 9.88
N LYS A 3 -6.10 -55.87 8.83
CA LYS A 3 -5.45 -55.70 7.52
C LYS A 3 -4.42 -54.58 7.66
N ALA A 4 -3.14 -54.93 7.55
CA ALA A 4 -2.08 -53.93 7.40
C ALA A 4 -2.17 -53.36 5.97
N PHE A 5 -2.01 -52.05 5.86
CA PHE A 5 -1.90 -51.37 4.57
C PHE A 5 -0.67 -51.92 3.84
N THR A 6 -0.79 -52.25 2.56
CA THR A 6 0.37 -52.77 1.82
C THR A 6 1.35 -51.64 1.53
N ILE A 7 2.65 -51.94 1.56
CA ILE A 7 3.69 -50.95 1.23
C ILE A 7 3.45 -50.38 -0.19
N LEU A 8 2.95 -51.22 -1.10
CA LEU A 8 2.65 -50.81 -2.48
C LEU A 8 1.50 -49.80 -2.57
N GLU A 9 0.44 -49.95 -1.79
CA GLU A 9 -0.64 -48.94 -1.72
C GLU A 9 -0.10 -47.60 -1.18
N LEU A 10 0.77 -47.63 -0.18
CA LEU A 10 1.36 -46.41 0.37
C LEU A 10 2.21 -45.67 -0.68
N VAL A 11 3.04 -46.39 -1.43
CA VAL A 11 3.89 -45.80 -2.47
C VAL A 11 3.04 -45.17 -3.57
N PHE A 12 1.99 -45.87 -4.04
CA PHE A 12 1.13 -45.34 -5.10
C PHE A 12 0.43 -44.04 -4.69
N VAL A 13 -0.03 -43.97 -3.44
CA VAL A 13 -0.68 -42.75 -2.89
C VAL A 13 0.30 -41.57 -2.88
N VAL A 14 1.54 -41.76 -2.39
CA VAL A 14 2.54 -40.68 -2.34
C VAL A 14 2.92 -40.20 -3.74
N VAL A 15 3.05 -41.11 -4.70
CA VAL A 15 3.36 -40.75 -6.11
C VAL A 15 2.22 -39.91 -6.71
N ILE A 16 0.97 -40.33 -6.54
CA ILE A 16 -0.18 -39.55 -7.04
C ILE A 16 -0.24 -38.17 -6.38
N LEU A 17 -0.09 -38.10 -5.06
CA LEU A 17 -0.08 -36.82 -4.34
C LEU A 17 1.06 -35.91 -4.81
N GLY A 18 2.24 -36.47 -5.07
CA GLY A 18 3.38 -35.72 -5.62
C GLY A 18 3.08 -35.08 -6.98
N ILE A 19 2.45 -35.82 -7.89
CA ILE A 19 2.07 -35.30 -9.22
C ILE A 19 1.03 -34.20 -9.08
N LEU A 20 -0.01 -34.41 -8.26
CA LEU A 20 -1.06 -33.41 -8.04
C LEU A 20 -0.49 -32.11 -7.43
N LEU A 21 0.42 -32.23 -6.45
CA LEU A 21 1.06 -31.09 -5.82
C LEU A 21 1.91 -30.29 -6.82
N ALA A 22 2.63 -30.96 -7.74
CA ALA A 22 3.46 -30.27 -8.74
C ALA A 22 2.64 -29.31 -9.62
N PHE A 23 1.40 -29.66 -9.98
CA PHE A 23 0.51 -28.79 -10.74
C PHE A 23 -0.24 -27.77 -9.86
N ALA A 24 -0.61 -28.15 -8.64
CA ALA A 24 -1.39 -27.30 -7.74
C ALA A 24 -0.57 -26.15 -7.12
N LEU A 25 0.69 -26.41 -6.75
CA LEU A 25 1.54 -25.44 -6.02
C LEU A 25 1.76 -24.11 -6.78
N PRO A 26 2.10 -24.10 -8.09
CA PRO A 26 2.30 -22.84 -8.82
C PRO A 26 1.03 -21.99 -8.89
N LYS A 27 -0.12 -22.63 -9.10
CA LYS A 27 -1.43 -21.96 -9.16
C LYS A 27 -1.83 -21.39 -7.80
N PHE A 28 -1.62 -22.16 -6.74
CA PHE A 28 -1.90 -21.71 -5.37
C PHE A 28 -1.06 -20.49 -4.98
N SER A 29 0.23 -20.48 -5.34
CA SER A 29 1.11 -19.35 -5.07
C SER A 29 0.69 -18.08 -5.82
N SER A 30 0.33 -18.17 -7.11
CA SER A 30 -0.16 -17.00 -7.87
C SER A 30 -1.45 -16.43 -7.27
N SER A 31 -2.40 -17.31 -6.96
CA SER A 31 -3.68 -16.90 -6.37
C SER A 31 -3.50 -16.23 -5.01
N LYS A 32 -2.59 -16.74 -4.17
CA LYS A 32 -2.24 -16.09 -2.90
C LYS A 32 -1.69 -14.68 -3.13
N ASN A 33 -0.76 -14.51 -4.05
CA ASN A 33 -0.14 -13.20 -4.33
C ASN A 33 -1.17 -12.19 -4.89
N GLU A 34 -2.08 -12.64 -5.75
CA GLU A 34 -3.17 -11.81 -6.28
C GLU A 34 -4.15 -11.38 -5.18
N ALA A 35 -4.50 -12.30 -4.28
CA ALA A 35 -5.35 -11.99 -3.12
C ALA A 35 -4.69 -10.96 -2.19
N GLU A 36 -3.39 -11.09 -1.97
CA GLU A 36 -2.59 -10.16 -1.15
C GLU A 36 -2.48 -8.77 -1.78
N LEU A 37 -2.30 -8.69 -3.11
CA LEU A 37 -2.31 -7.43 -3.85
C LEU A 37 -3.67 -6.74 -3.73
N SER A 38 -4.76 -7.49 -3.93
CA SER A 38 -6.12 -6.97 -3.81
C SER A 38 -6.43 -6.48 -2.39
N ARG A 39 -6.03 -7.25 -1.37
CA ARG A 39 -6.16 -6.88 0.04
C ARG A 39 -5.39 -5.58 0.33
N SER A 40 -4.13 -5.50 -0.05
CA SER A 40 -3.28 -4.33 0.20
C SER A 40 -3.85 -3.07 -0.45
N LEU A 41 -4.33 -3.19 -1.69
CA LEU A 41 -4.96 -2.07 -2.40
C LEU A 41 -6.26 -1.61 -1.73
N ASN A 42 -7.10 -2.54 -1.26
CA ASN A 42 -8.33 -2.20 -0.56
C ASN A 42 -8.04 -1.57 0.81
N ASN A 43 -7.09 -2.12 1.55
CA ASN A 43 -6.64 -1.56 2.84
C ASN A 43 -6.05 -0.16 2.66
N LEU A 44 -5.26 0.08 1.61
CA LEU A 44 -4.76 1.41 1.27
C LEU A 44 -5.90 2.39 1.00
N LYS A 45 -6.92 1.99 0.22
CA LYS A 45 -8.10 2.84 -0.03
C LYS A 45 -8.86 3.16 1.26
N THR A 46 -9.08 2.15 2.10
CA THR A 46 -9.73 2.31 3.40
C THR A 46 -8.93 3.27 4.28
N LEU A 47 -7.61 3.08 4.36
CA LEU A 47 -6.71 3.95 5.12
C LEU A 47 -6.79 5.41 4.68
N ILE A 48 -6.72 5.67 3.37
CA ILE A 48 -6.84 7.03 2.81
C ILE A 48 -8.17 7.66 3.22
N ASN A 49 -9.25 6.89 3.09
CA ASN A 49 -10.59 7.35 3.44
C ASN A 49 -10.73 7.62 4.94
N ASP A 50 -10.23 6.73 5.79
CA ASP A 50 -10.24 6.86 7.24
C ASP A 50 -9.49 8.12 7.70
N ILE A 51 -8.29 8.36 7.17
CA ILE A 51 -7.50 9.57 7.46
C ILE A 51 -8.25 10.82 7.00
N SER A 52 -8.83 10.79 5.80
CA SER A 52 -9.57 11.92 5.24
C SER A 52 -10.80 12.26 6.09
N ILE A 53 -11.58 11.24 6.48
CA ILE A 53 -12.76 11.41 7.35
C ILE A 53 -12.34 11.91 8.73
N TYR A 54 -11.26 11.37 9.30
CA TYR A 54 -10.77 11.80 10.60
C TYR A 54 -10.36 13.28 10.58
N ALA A 55 -9.59 13.68 9.56
CA ALA A 55 -9.15 15.05 9.39
C ALA A 55 -10.33 16.00 9.22
N LEU A 56 -11.30 15.66 8.37
CA LEU A 56 -12.53 16.46 8.18
C LEU A 56 -13.36 16.59 9.46
N LYS A 57 -13.36 15.56 10.31
CA LYS A 57 -14.17 15.55 11.54
C LYS A 57 -13.52 16.32 12.69
N ASN A 58 -12.20 16.21 12.83
CA ASN A 58 -11.49 16.73 14.00
C ASN A 58 -10.64 17.97 13.69
N ASP A 59 -10.59 18.39 12.43
CA ASP A 59 -9.75 19.48 11.91
C ASP A 59 -8.26 19.34 12.28
N THR A 60 -7.85 18.12 12.58
CA THR A 60 -6.53 17.76 13.11
C THR A 60 -6.20 16.33 12.71
N LEU A 61 -4.91 16.00 12.71
CA LEU A 61 -4.43 14.63 12.56
C LEU A 61 -4.04 14.04 13.92
N ALA A 62 -4.07 12.72 14.02
CA ALA A 62 -3.69 11.98 15.21
C ALA A 62 -2.61 10.94 14.88
N SER A 63 -2.30 10.05 15.83
CA SER A 63 -1.52 8.86 15.51
C SER A 63 -2.30 7.97 14.55
N MET A 64 -1.57 7.28 13.67
CA MET A 64 -2.19 6.44 12.64
C MET A 64 -3.19 5.43 13.22
N SER A 65 -2.86 4.82 14.36
CA SER A 65 -3.73 3.87 15.05
C SER A 65 -5.03 4.46 15.62
N MET A 66 -5.14 5.78 15.75
CA MET A 66 -6.39 6.45 16.16
C MET A 66 -7.26 6.82 14.96
N MET A 67 -6.65 6.93 13.79
CA MET A 67 -7.35 7.32 12.56
C MET A 67 -7.84 6.10 11.79
N SER A 68 -7.08 5.00 11.75
CA SER A 68 -7.45 3.79 11.02
C SER A 68 -7.06 2.51 11.78
N ASN A 69 -7.79 1.43 11.50
CA ASN A 69 -7.54 0.07 12.01
C ASN A 69 -6.84 -0.83 10.97
N VAL A 70 -6.23 -0.24 9.94
CA VAL A 70 -5.46 -0.98 8.95
C VAL A 70 -4.12 -1.40 9.57
N ASP A 71 -3.80 -2.69 9.53
CA ASP A 71 -2.60 -3.24 10.19
C ASP A 71 -1.30 -2.94 9.42
N GLU A 72 -1.41 -2.73 8.11
CA GLU A 72 -0.25 -2.61 7.21
C GLU A 72 0.45 -1.24 7.31
N VAL A 73 -0.10 -0.26 8.04
CA VAL A 73 0.48 1.09 8.16
C VAL A 73 1.31 1.24 9.42
N GLU A 74 2.44 1.95 9.31
CA GLU A 74 3.28 2.28 10.45
C GLU A 74 2.55 3.23 11.42
N ASN A 75 2.61 2.93 12.72
CA ASN A 75 1.97 3.77 13.73
C ASN A 75 2.82 5.00 14.06
N VAL A 76 2.63 6.06 13.29
CA VAL A 76 3.33 7.34 13.44
C VAL A 76 2.37 8.39 14.02
N ASP A 77 2.84 9.19 14.99
CA ASP A 77 2.08 10.34 15.52
C ASP A 77 2.16 11.54 14.57
N LEU A 78 1.01 12.01 14.07
CA LEU A 78 0.90 13.14 13.13
C LEU A 78 0.29 14.40 13.78
N ARG A 79 0.14 14.46 15.11
CA ARG A 79 -0.45 15.63 15.80
C ARG A 79 0.38 16.90 15.70
N HIS A 80 1.70 16.74 15.68
CA HIS A 80 2.67 17.84 15.65
C HIS A 80 3.49 17.76 14.36
N LEU A 81 2.80 17.64 13.22
CA LEU A 81 3.45 17.73 11.93
C LEU A 81 4.09 19.11 11.77
N ASN A 82 5.33 19.13 11.30
CA ASN A 82 6.05 20.33 10.89
C ASN A 82 6.80 19.97 9.61
N GLY A 83 6.36 20.49 8.46
CA GLY A 83 6.98 20.21 7.17
C GLY A 83 6.53 18.87 6.57
N VAL A 84 7.47 18.02 6.15
CA VAL A 84 7.18 16.76 5.45
C VAL A 84 7.41 15.56 6.38
N LYS A 85 6.45 14.65 6.44
CA LYS A 85 6.56 13.40 7.21
C LYS A 85 6.15 12.20 6.37
N GLU A 86 6.93 11.12 6.47
CA GLU A 86 6.69 9.87 5.77
C GLU A 86 6.11 8.84 6.73
N VAL A 87 5.11 8.08 6.28
CA VAL A 87 4.55 6.93 7.01
C VAL A 87 4.62 5.71 6.11
N GLY A 88 5.28 4.64 6.56
CA GLY A 88 5.38 3.40 5.80
C GLY A 88 4.05 2.68 5.68
N PHE A 89 3.80 2.08 4.52
CA PHE A 89 2.69 1.16 4.28
C PHE A 89 3.24 -0.13 3.68
N GLY A 90 2.94 -1.24 4.36
CA GLY A 90 3.41 -2.57 4.04
C GLY A 90 2.61 -3.25 2.94
N VAL A 91 3.30 -3.99 2.08
CA VAL A 91 2.71 -4.80 1.01
C VAL A 91 3.50 -6.10 0.89
N GLY A 92 2.86 -7.21 1.21
CA GLY A 92 3.52 -8.51 1.26
C GLY A 92 4.59 -8.54 2.34
N ASP A 93 5.76 -9.07 1.99
CA ASP A 93 6.89 -9.18 2.90
C ASP A 93 7.65 -7.85 3.12
N ASP A 94 7.31 -6.79 2.39
CA ASP A 94 7.95 -5.48 2.53
C ASP A 94 7.06 -4.52 3.32
N ARG A 95 7.51 -4.15 4.52
CA ARG A 95 6.79 -3.25 5.44
C ARG A 95 6.85 -1.77 5.05
N GLN A 96 7.74 -1.39 4.14
CA GLN A 96 7.90 -0.01 3.67
C GLN A 96 7.81 0.06 2.14
N CYS A 97 7.00 -0.81 1.54
CA CYS A 97 6.76 -0.86 0.10
C CYS A 97 6.29 0.50 -0.45
N LEU A 98 5.34 1.12 0.25
CA LEU A 98 4.78 2.42 -0.08
C LEU A 98 5.03 3.38 1.09
N LYS A 99 5.10 4.67 0.79
CA LYS A 99 5.24 5.74 1.78
C LYS A 99 4.15 6.77 1.56
N LEU A 100 3.34 6.98 2.58
CA LEU A 100 2.38 8.08 2.66
C LEU A 100 3.15 9.34 3.08
N VAL A 101 3.11 10.36 2.23
CA VAL A 101 3.84 11.61 2.43
C VAL A 101 2.85 12.66 2.87
N PHE A 102 2.96 13.08 4.13
CA PHE A 102 2.18 14.15 4.73
C PHE A 102 2.98 15.44 4.64
N ILE A 103 2.35 16.49 4.17
CA ILE A 103 2.96 17.80 3.98
C ILE A 103 2.11 18.82 4.70
N ASP A 104 2.68 19.36 5.76
CA ASP A 104 2.14 20.47 6.51
C ASP A 104 2.68 21.80 5.97
N ARG A 105 1.75 22.72 5.70
CA ARG A 105 1.97 24.08 5.21
C ARG A 105 1.07 25.00 6.01
N ALA A 106 1.38 26.30 6.01
CA ALA A 106 0.68 27.29 6.83
C ALA A 106 -0.86 27.25 6.70
N ASP A 107 -1.38 26.95 5.50
CA ASP A 107 -2.81 27.04 5.20
C ASP A 107 -3.48 25.67 4.97
N PHE A 108 -2.71 24.60 4.80
CA PHE A 108 -3.27 23.28 4.49
C PHE A 108 -2.34 22.13 4.86
N VAL A 109 -2.95 20.95 5.04
CA VAL A 109 -2.25 19.67 5.14
C VAL A 109 -2.61 18.78 3.95
N LEU A 110 -1.61 18.36 3.18
CA LEU A 110 -1.76 17.43 2.06
C LEU A 110 -1.18 16.06 2.39
N MET A 111 -1.77 15.03 1.78
CA MET A 111 -1.24 13.68 1.77
C MET A 111 -1.09 13.18 0.33
N GLY A 112 0.05 12.59 0.03
CA GLY A 112 0.30 11.86 -1.22
C GLY A 112 0.82 10.46 -0.96
N ILE A 113 0.88 9.63 -2.01
CA ILE A 113 1.37 8.26 -1.94
C ILE A 113 2.59 8.16 -2.85
N SER A 114 3.72 7.78 -2.28
CA SER A 114 4.95 7.52 -3.02
C SER A 114 5.33 6.04 -2.91
N SER A 115 5.95 5.54 -3.96
CA SER A 115 6.45 4.16 -4.06
C SER A 115 7.96 4.11 -4.35
N ASN A 116 8.56 5.28 -4.61
CA ASN A 116 9.97 5.51 -4.85
C ASN A 116 10.30 6.98 -4.51
N GLU A 117 11.58 7.34 -4.61
CA GLU A 117 12.04 8.69 -4.28
C GLU A 117 11.62 9.75 -5.31
N GLU A 118 11.43 9.37 -6.58
CA GLU A 118 10.96 10.28 -7.65
C GLU A 118 9.53 10.75 -7.40
N SER A 119 8.60 9.80 -7.19
CA SER A 119 7.20 10.08 -6.85
C SER A 119 7.09 10.90 -5.56
N LYS A 120 7.96 10.66 -4.58
CA LYS A 120 8.03 11.47 -3.36
C LYS A 120 8.38 12.94 -3.67
N ASN A 121 9.45 13.17 -4.42
CA ASN A 121 9.92 14.52 -4.73
C ASN A 121 8.86 15.30 -5.52
N ALA A 122 8.17 14.66 -6.46
CA ALA A 122 7.08 15.28 -7.21
C ALA A 122 5.89 15.70 -6.32
N ILE A 123 5.52 14.88 -5.31
CA ILE A 123 4.50 15.24 -4.31
C ILE A 123 4.91 16.48 -3.51
N ILE A 124 6.17 16.54 -3.10
CA ILE A 124 6.71 17.69 -2.35
C ILE A 124 6.70 18.96 -3.21
N ASN A 125 7.09 18.87 -4.48
CA ASN A 125 7.13 19.99 -5.42
C ASN A 125 5.73 20.54 -5.73
N LYS A 126 4.73 19.67 -5.87
CA LYS A 126 3.33 20.08 -6.08
C LYS A 126 2.75 20.80 -4.87
N ALA A 127 3.03 20.32 -3.66
CA ALA A 127 2.65 21.02 -2.45
C ALA A 127 3.36 22.37 -2.27
N GLY A 128 4.44 22.63 -3.02
CA GLY A 128 5.11 23.93 -3.12
C GLY A 128 4.50 24.89 -4.15
N GLY A 129 3.40 24.54 -4.82
CA GLY A 129 2.75 25.39 -5.84
C GLY A 129 3.31 25.23 -7.26
N THR A 130 4.21 24.27 -7.47
CA THR A 130 4.75 23.97 -8.81
C THR A 130 3.77 23.05 -9.53
N ARG A 131 3.19 23.51 -10.65
CA ARG A 131 2.34 22.70 -11.54
C ARG A 131 3.19 21.65 -12.27
N GLU A 132 3.63 20.60 -11.59
CA GLU A 132 4.19 19.42 -12.26
C GLU A 132 3.04 18.55 -12.79
N ASN A 133 3.13 18.16 -14.06
CA ASN A 133 2.22 17.18 -14.65
C ASN A 133 2.49 15.82 -13.99
N PHE A 134 1.59 15.42 -13.09
CA PHE A 134 1.61 14.12 -12.40
C PHE A 134 1.43 12.91 -13.35
N ASP A 135 1.11 13.17 -14.62
CA ASP A 135 0.80 12.14 -15.61
C ASP A 135 2.02 11.30 -16.01
N ASP A 136 3.24 11.85 -15.91
CA ASP A 136 4.50 11.22 -16.36
C ASP A 136 5.40 10.70 -15.22
N ILE A 137 4.92 10.72 -13.97
CA ILE A 137 5.69 10.21 -12.82
C ILE A 137 5.66 8.68 -12.82
N ASP A 138 6.83 8.04 -12.77
CA ASP A 138 6.92 6.60 -12.56
C ASP A 138 6.68 6.29 -11.07
N PHE A 139 5.58 5.57 -10.80
CA PHE A 139 5.25 5.05 -9.48
C PHE A 139 5.70 3.59 -9.32
N THR A 140 6.56 3.05 -10.18
CA THR A 140 7.09 1.70 -10.02
C THR A 140 8.04 1.63 -8.84
N SER A 141 7.74 0.76 -7.87
CA SER A 141 8.59 0.52 -6.71
C SER A 141 9.84 -0.27 -7.12
N THR A 142 10.98 0.06 -6.50
CA THR A 142 12.24 -0.67 -6.62
C THR A 142 12.42 -1.71 -5.50
N SER A 143 11.36 -2.02 -4.75
CA SER A 143 11.37 -3.01 -3.67
C SER A 143 11.79 -4.40 -4.14
N SER A 144 12.41 -5.17 -3.24
CA SER A 144 12.69 -6.60 -3.45
C SER A 144 11.44 -7.49 -3.43
N SER A 145 10.31 -6.99 -2.91
CA SER A 145 9.04 -7.73 -2.88
C SER A 145 8.37 -7.71 -4.26
N ARG A 146 8.21 -8.90 -4.85
CA ARG A 146 7.50 -9.05 -6.14
C ARG A 146 6.07 -8.52 -6.09
N ILE A 147 5.43 -8.66 -4.94
CA ILE A 147 4.04 -8.21 -4.71
C ILE A 147 4.00 -6.68 -4.64
N CYS A 148 4.96 -6.05 -3.97
CA CYS A 148 5.10 -4.59 -3.94
C CYS A 148 5.31 -4.01 -5.34
N VAL A 149 6.24 -4.58 -6.11
CA VAL A 149 6.49 -4.16 -7.50
C VAL A 149 5.23 -4.35 -8.36
N ALA A 150 4.54 -5.48 -8.23
CA ALA A 150 3.30 -5.75 -8.97
C ALA A 150 2.18 -4.77 -8.60
N LEU A 151 2.00 -4.45 -7.31
CA LEU A 151 1.02 -3.45 -6.86
C LEU A 151 1.32 -2.08 -7.46
N SER A 152 2.58 -1.65 -7.38
CA SER A 152 3.03 -0.34 -7.84
C SER A 152 2.83 -0.12 -9.35
N LYS A 153 2.87 -1.21 -10.13
CA LYS A 153 2.60 -1.20 -11.58
C LYS A 153 1.13 -1.20 -11.93
N SER A 154 0.25 -1.57 -11.00
CA SER A 154 -1.19 -1.69 -11.28
C SER A 154 -1.82 -0.33 -11.57
N GLU A 155 -2.67 -0.26 -12.60
CA GLU A 155 -3.38 0.98 -12.95
C GLU A 155 -4.26 1.48 -11.81
N ASN A 156 -4.86 0.57 -11.03
CA ASN A 156 -5.66 0.93 -9.87
C ASN A 156 -4.84 1.66 -8.81
N PHE A 157 -3.60 1.22 -8.56
CA PHE A 157 -2.70 1.90 -7.64
C PHE A 157 -2.25 3.25 -8.21
N LYS A 158 -1.80 3.31 -9.48
CA LYS A 158 -1.38 4.55 -10.12
C LYS A 158 -2.48 5.63 -10.10
N ASN A 159 -3.73 5.23 -10.30
CA ASN A 159 -4.88 6.13 -10.22
C ASN A 159 -5.12 6.72 -8.82
N LEU A 160 -4.70 6.02 -7.76
CA LEU A 160 -4.71 6.55 -6.39
C LEU A 160 -3.47 7.42 -6.13
N ALA A 161 -2.29 6.93 -6.51
CA ALA A 161 -1.01 7.58 -6.23
C ALA A 161 -0.82 8.90 -6.99
N ARG A 162 -1.43 9.04 -8.18
CA ARG A 162 -1.44 10.31 -8.93
C ARG A 162 -2.26 11.42 -8.25
N LYS A 163 -3.10 11.08 -7.26
CA LYS A 163 -3.92 12.05 -6.54
C LYS A 163 -3.20 12.54 -5.29
N THR A 164 -3.38 13.82 -5.00
CA THR A 164 -3.03 14.42 -3.72
C THR A 164 -4.33 14.67 -2.95
N TYR A 165 -4.36 14.26 -1.69
CA TYR A 165 -5.53 14.35 -0.81
C TYR A 165 -5.35 15.54 0.12
N LEU A 166 -6.23 16.53 0.02
CA LEU A 166 -6.33 17.63 0.96
C LEU A 166 -7.02 17.14 2.23
N LEU A 167 -6.31 17.19 3.35
CA LEU A 167 -6.79 16.68 4.64
C LEU A 167 -7.38 17.78 5.51
N ILE A 168 -6.70 18.92 5.59
CA ILE A 168 -7.07 20.07 6.42
C ILE A 168 -6.83 21.35 5.62
N GLY A 169 -7.69 22.35 5.80
CA GLY A 169 -7.59 23.65 5.16
C GLY A 169 -8.19 23.71 3.76
N GLU A 170 -8.00 24.84 3.09
CA GLU A 170 -8.41 25.06 1.70
C GLU A 170 -7.16 25.22 0.84
N LEU A 171 -7.11 24.50 -0.29
CA LEU A 171 -6.17 24.84 -1.35
C LEU A 171 -6.61 26.19 -1.92
N ASN A 172 -5.98 27.27 -1.49
CA ASN A 172 -6.10 28.56 -2.15
C ASN A 172 -5.47 28.42 -3.54
N ASP A 173 -6.28 28.01 -4.52
CA ASP A 173 -5.95 27.99 -5.93
C ASP A 173 -5.95 29.46 -6.43
N SER A 174 -5.07 30.28 -5.85
CA SER A 174 -4.88 31.66 -6.25
C SER A 174 -4.01 31.70 -7.51
N LYS A 175 -4.73 31.71 -8.64
CA LYS A 175 -4.38 31.97 -10.06
C LYS A 175 -4.25 30.77 -11.02
#